data_AF-A0A3N5W622-F1
#
_entry.id   AF-A0A3N5W622-F1
#
_cell.length_a   1.000
_cell.length_b   1.000
_cell.length_c   1.000
_cell.angle_alpha   90.00
_cell.angle_beta   90.00
_cell.angle_gamma   90.00
#
_symmetry.space_group_name_H-M   'P 1'
#
loop_
_entity.id
_entity.type
_entity.pdbx_description
1 polymer ?
#
loop_
_entity_poly.entity_id
_entity_poly.type
_entity_poly.pdbx_seq_one_letter_code
_entity_poly.pdbx_strand_id
1 'polypeptide(L)'
;MFPKKPQIRNIEDVKEQITKIISSQRKQIESNLKTTVSEVQNLLSEISEFNDNWINLPTIYRIAWISTSEDDTVENVTFKENIELPNVDHDLELIMKMLNHMREEKNLKVTNMPLFIHPDEISIAQKENKFPYGNISIISQIAVVFQKRRVKYVGLVIDRNYVLLQDRLINIF
;
A
#
# COMPACT_ATOMS: atom_id res chain seq x y z
N MET A 1 30.22 14.78 -7.28
CA MET A 1 29.77 13.41 -6.93
C MET A 1 28.33 13.54 -6.47
N PHE A 2 27.36 13.10 -7.26
CA PHE A 2 25.95 13.19 -6.85
C PHE A 2 25.71 12.29 -5.63
N PRO A 3 24.99 12.74 -4.60
CA PRO A 3 24.69 11.89 -3.46
C PRO A 3 23.96 10.64 -3.96
N LYS A 4 24.45 9.47 -3.55
CA LYS A 4 23.87 8.18 -3.91
C LYS A 4 22.46 8.16 -3.34
N LYS A 5 21.45 8.21 -4.21
CA LYS A 5 20.04 8.19 -3.78
C LYS A 5 19.79 6.94 -2.90
N PRO A 6 19.11 7.09 -1.74
CA PRO A 6 18.97 6.02 -0.75
C PRO A 6 18.36 4.75 -1.35
N GLN A 7 18.79 3.58 -0.91
CA GLN A 7 18.31 2.28 -1.40
C GLN A 7 17.78 1.48 -0.22
N ILE A 8 16.71 0.72 -0.44
CA ILE A 8 16.20 -0.22 0.57
C ILE A 8 17.04 -1.49 0.59
N ARG A 9 17.38 -1.96 1.79
CA ARG A 9 18.09 -3.23 2.05
C ARG A 9 17.48 -4.02 3.20
N ASN A 10 16.70 -3.37 4.04
CA ASN A 10 16.03 -3.93 5.20
C ASN A 10 14.74 -3.16 5.48
N ILE A 11 14.01 -3.57 6.52
CA ILE A 11 12.75 -2.96 6.91
C ILE A 11 12.93 -1.53 7.44
N GLU A 12 14.06 -1.24 8.09
CA GLU A 12 14.39 0.08 8.61
C GLU A 12 14.50 1.11 7.48
N ASP A 13 15.19 0.77 6.37
CA ASP A 13 15.31 1.62 5.20
C ASP A 13 13.94 1.90 4.56
N VAL A 14 13.06 0.90 4.52
CA VAL A 14 11.69 1.04 4.01
C VAL A 14 10.91 2.03 4.88
N LYS A 15 10.91 1.81 6.20
CA LYS A 15 10.23 2.70 7.16
C LYS A 15 10.77 4.12 7.10
N GLU A 16 12.08 4.29 7.00
CA GLU A 16 12.72 5.59 6.89
C GLU A 16 12.30 6.32 5.61
N GLN A 17 12.32 5.65 4.45
CA GLN A 17 11.91 6.25 3.19
C GLN A 17 10.43 6.65 3.18
N ILE A 18 9.54 5.77 3.66
CA ILE A 18 8.11 6.09 3.74
C ILE A 18 7.87 7.26 4.69
N THR A 19 8.53 7.27 5.86
CA THR A 19 8.43 8.36 6.83
C THR A 19 8.88 9.69 6.21
N LYS A 20 10.00 9.71 5.47
CA LYS A 20 10.47 10.91 4.75
C LYS A 20 9.44 11.41 3.73
N ILE A 21 8.84 10.51 2.95
CA ILE A 21 7.79 10.85 1.98
C ILE A 21 6.60 11.51 2.70
N ILE A 22 6.09 10.87 3.74
CA ILE A 22 4.97 11.35 4.57
C ILE A 22 5.28 12.72 5.18
N SER A 23 6.43 12.87 5.84
CA SER A 23 6.83 14.14 6.46
C SER A 23 6.96 15.27 5.43
N SER A 24 7.52 14.98 4.25
CA SER A 24 7.69 15.98 3.17
C SER A 24 6.36 16.45 2.56
N GLN A 25 5.29 15.66 2.72
CA GLN A 25 3.98 15.89 2.14
C GLN A 25 2.87 16.00 3.20
N ARG A 26 3.24 16.31 4.45
CA ARG A 26 2.32 16.41 5.59
C ARG A 26 1.08 17.28 5.33
N LYS A 27 1.25 18.45 4.70
CA LYS A 27 0.13 19.35 4.36
C LYS A 27 -0.91 18.69 3.45
N GLN A 28 -0.48 17.83 2.52
CA GLN A 28 -1.37 17.10 1.62
C GLN A 28 -2.13 16.01 2.37
N ILE A 29 -1.51 15.36 3.36
CA ILE A 29 -2.15 14.35 4.21
C ILE A 29 -3.24 15.00 5.06
N GLU A 30 -2.90 16.07 5.78
CA GLU A 30 -3.83 16.78 6.67
C GLU A 30 -5.03 17.33 5.89
N SER A 31 -4.82 17.83 4.66
CA SER A 31 -5.90 18.37 3.84
C SER A 31 -6.81 17.31 3.21
N ASN A 32 -6.27 16.17 2.79
CA ASN A 32 -7.05 15.14 2.08
C ASN A 32 -7.69 14.12 3.02
N LEU A 33 -6.95 13.65 4.04
CA LEU A 33 -7.41 12.56 4.90
C LEU A 33 -8.15 13.04 6.16
N LYS A 34 -8.06 14.33 6.52
CA LYS A 34 -8.58 14.88 7.80
C LYS A 34 -8.12 14.08 9.03
N THR A 35 -6.91 13.53 8.96
CA THR A 35 -6.29 12.64 9.97
C THR A 35 -5.03 13.28 10.56
N THR A 36 -4.50 12.69 11.63
CA THR A 36 -3.18 13.03 12.18
C THR A 36 -2.06 12.20 11.55
N VAL A 37 -0.84 12.75 11.55
CA VAL A 37 0.36 11.97 11.16
C VAL A 37 0.57 10.75 12.06
N SER A 38 0.10 10.80 13.32
CA SER A 38 0.19 9.67 14.25
C SER A 38 -0.62 8.46 13.81
N GLU A 39 -1.84 8.66 13.30
CA GLU A 39 -2.67 7.57 12.75
C GLU A 39 -1.99 6.91 11.54
N VAL A 40 -1.35 7.71 10.69
CA VAL A 40 -0.57 7.20 9.57
C VAL A 40 0.65 6.41 10.07
N GLN A 41 1.32 6.84 11.14
CA GLN A 41 2.45 6.10 11.72
C GLN A 41 2.04 4.74 12.29
N ASN A 42 0.83 4.60 12.82
CA ASN A 42 0.31 3.30 13.25
C ASN A 42 0.14 2.33 12.06
N LEU A 43 -0.29 2.83 10.90
CA LEU A 43 -0.31 1.99 9.68
C LEU A 43 1.10 1.57 9.23
N LEU A 44 2.11 2.42 9.46
CA LEU A 44 3.50 2.08 9.14
C LEU A 44 4.08 1.02 10.09
N SER A 45 3.65 0.96 11.35
CA SER A 45 4.14 -0.07 12.26
C SER A 45 3.74 -1.48 11.82
N GLU A 46 2.63 -1.62 11.08
CA GLU A 46 2.17 -2.90 10.52
C GLU A 46 3.08 -3.46 9.42
N ILE A 47 3.95 -2.63 8.83
CA ILE A 47 5.03 -3.07 7.95
C ILE A 47 6.15 -3.64 8.84
N SER A 48 6.02 -4.90 9.24
CA SER A 48 6.92 -5.56 10.20
C SER A 48 8.03 -6.38 9.54
N GLU A 49 7.82 -6.84 8.32
CA GLU A 49 8.68 -7.83 7.66
C GLU A 49 9.21 -7.29 6.34
N PHE A 50 10.48 -7.60 6.05
CA PHE A 50 11.10 -7.27 4.79
C PHE A 50 10.91 -8.41 3.79
N ASN A 51 10.57 -8.09 2.54
CA ASN A 51 10.51 -9.05 1.45
C ASN A 51 11.58 -8.74 0.40
N ASP A 52 12.44 -9.71 0.11
CA ASP A 52 13.54 -9.57 -0.85
C ASP A 52 13.08 -9.19 -2.26
N ASN A 53 11.84 -9.53 -2.64
CA ASN A 53 11.27 -9.17 -3.93
C ASN A 53 11.13 -7.66 -4.10
N TRP A 54 11.02 -6.88 -3.02
CA TRP A 54 10.98 -5.42 -3.06
C TRP A 54 12.28 -4.80 -3.65
N ILE A 55 13.40 -5.53 -3.57
CA ILE A 55 14.69 -5.13 -4.15
C ILE A 55 14.77 -5.54 -5.62
N ASN A 56 14.22 -6.69 -5.97
CA ASN A 56 14.49 -7.38 -7.23
C ASN A 56 13.46 -7.08 -8.30
N LEU A 57 12.20 -6.89 -7.92
CA LEU A 57 11.07 -6.72 -8.83
C LEU A 57 10.26 -5.48 -8.44
N PRO A 58 9.71 -4.75 -9.43
CA PRO A 58 8.62 -3.81 -9.17
C PRO A 58 7.50 -4.53 -8.40
N THR A 59 7.17 -4.03 -7.22
CA THR A 59 6.23 -4.70 -6.31
C THR A 59 5.29 -3.67 -5.71
N ILE A 60 4.01 -4.02 -5.58
CA ILE A 60 3.05 -3.26 -4.79
C ILE A 60 2.76 -4.05 -3.54
N TYR A 61 3.10 -3.48 -2.40
CA TYR A 61 2.77 -4.04 -1.11
C TYR A 61 1.56 -3.31 -0.55
N ARG A 62 0.50 -4.04 -0.21
CA ARG A 62 -0.77 -3.50 0.29
C ARG A 62 -1.02 -4.06 1.68
N ILE A 63 -1.40 -3.20 2.61
CA ILE A 63 -1.89 -3.58 3.93
C ILE A 63 -3.26 -2.92 4.13
N ALA A 64 -4.25 -3.72 4.53
CA ALA A 64 -5.53 -3.24 5.02
C ALA A 64 -5.70 -3.60 6.49
N TRP A 65 -6.09 -2.61 7.30
CA TRP A 65 -6.53 -2.82 8.66
C TRP A 65 -8.04 -3.04 8.66
N ILE A 66 -8.47 -4.19 9.16
CA ILE A 66 -9.82 -4.69 9.01
C ILE A 66 -10.41 -4.91 10.39
N SER A 67 -11.62 -4.40 10.59
CA SER A 67 -12.48 -4.79 11.70
C SER A 67 -13.24 -6.05 11.33
N THR A 68 -13.23 -7.05 12.19
CA THR A 68 -13.96 -8.30 12.04
C THR A 68 -14.94 -8.45 13.19
N SER A 69 -16.17 -8.88 12.90
CA SER A 69 -17.15 -9.22 13.93
C SER A 69 -17.51 -10.69 13.88
N GLU A 70 -16.87 -11.48 14.75
CA GLU A 70 -17.16 -12.90 14.97
C GLU A 70 -17.63 -13.10 16.41
N ASP A 71 -18.71 -13.87 16.58
CA ASP A 71 -19.26 -14.27 17.89
C ASP A 71 -19.43 -13.11 18.89
N ASP A 72 -20.02 -11.99 18.43
CA ASP A 72 -20.25 -10.74 19.20
C ASP A 72 -18.97 -10.05 19.72
N THR A 73 -17.79 -10.45 19.24
CA THR A 73 -16.52 -9.79 19.52
C THR A 73 -16.03 -9.01 18.30
N VAL A 74 -15.53 -7.79 18.53
CA VAL A 74 -14.90 -6.98 17.50
C VAL A 74 -13.39 -7.11 17.65
N GLU A 75 -12.74 -7.69 16.66
CA GLU A 75 -11.29 -7.79 16.57
C GLU A 75 -10.78 -6.95 15.39
N ASN A 76 -9.57 -6.43 15.52
CA ASN A 76 -8.90 -5.71 14.45
C ASN A 76 -7.72 -6.54 13.95
N VAL A 77 -7.77 -6.95 12.69
CA VAL A 77 -6.78 -7.82 12.05
C VAL A 77 -6.16 -7.13 10.84
N THR A 78 -4.98 -7.58 10.41
CA THR A 78 -4.34 -7.06 9.21
C THR A 78 -4.42 -8.05 8.06
N PHE A 79 -4.77 -7.54 6.87
CA PHE A 79 -4.64 -8.27 5.62
C PHE A 79 -3.49 -7.66 4.81
N LYS A 80 -2.57 -8.51 4.36
CA LYS A 80 -1.34 -8.10 3.68
C LYS A 80 -1.26 -8.79 2.32
N GLU A 81 -0.85 -8.07 1.29
CA GLU A 81 -0.69 -8.62 -0.05
C GLU A 81 0.52 -8.01 -0.76
N ASN A 82 1.29 -8.87 -1.44
CA ASN A 82 2.39 -8.46 -2.30
C ASN A 82 2.04 -8.83 -3.74
N ILE A 83 1.96 -7.82 -4.61
CA ILE A 83 1.74 -8.00 -6.04
C ILE A 83 3.04 -7.67 -6.78
N GLU A 84 3.58 -8.67 -7.46
CA GLU A 84 4.69 -8.47 -8.38
C GLU A 84 4.17 -7.88 -9.70
N LEU A 85 4.84 -6.84 -10.17
CA LEU A 85 4.61 -6.25 -11.47
C LEU A 85 5.72 -6.68 -12.43
N PRO A 86 5.44 -6.68 -13.75
CA PRO A 86 6.45 -6.75 -14.79
C PRO A 86 7.68 -5.89 -14.51
N ASN A 87 8.85 -6.45 -14.82
CA ASN A 87 10.14 -5.81 -14.56
C ASN A 87 10.46 -4.70 -15.58
N VAL A 88 9.66 -3.62 -15.58
CA VAL A 88 9.89 -2.42 -16.39
C VAL A 88 9.62 -1.14 -15.59
N ASP A 89 9.91 0.02 -16.19
CA ASP A 89 9.65 1.32 -15.55
C ASP A 89 8.21 1.77 -15.77
N HIS A 90 7.50 2.12 -14.69
CA HIS A 90 6.08 2.47 -14.73
C HIS A 90 5.81 3.75 -13.95
N ASP A 91 4.96 4.59 -14.52
CA ASP A 91 4.29 5.64 -13.76
C ASP A 91 3.09 5.07 -12.98
N LEU A 92 2.51 5.92 -12.14
CA LEU A 92 1.36 5.56 -11.31
C LEU A 92 0.12 5.23 -12.14
N GLU A 93 -0.09 5.87 -13.29
CA GLU A 93 -1.25 5.63 -14.15
C GLU A 93 -1.19 4.23 -14.77
N LEU A 94 -0.02 3.85 -15.29
CA LEU A 94 0.24 2.53 -15.85
C LEU A 94 0.12 1.45 -14.77
N ILE A 95 0.61 1.70 -13.56
CA ILE A 95 0.41 0.81 -12.41
C ILE A 95 -1.08 0.57 -12.17
N MET A 96 -1.89 1.62 -12.12
CA MET A 96 -3.34 1.48 -11.92
C MET A 96 -4.01 0.68 -13.04
N LYS A 97 -3.62 0.91 -14.30
CA LYS A 97 -4.12 0.13 -15.45
C LYS A 97 -3.78 -1.35 -15.32
N MET A 98 -2.55 -1.66 -14.92
CA MET A 98 -2.10 -3.06 -14.75
C MET A 98 -2.81 -3.77 -13.62
N LEU A 99 -3.02 -3.10 -12.48
CA LEU A 99 -3.80 -3.67 -11.38
C LEU A 99 -5.26 -3.93 -11.78
N ASN A 100 -5.87 -3.02 -12.54
CA ASN A 100 -7.21 -3.25 -13.07
C ASN A 100 -7.24 -4.41 -14.07
N HIS A 101 -6.22 -4.56 -14.90
CA HIS A 101 -6.09 -5.72 -15.79
C HIS A 101 -6.05 -7.03 -14.99
N MET A 102 -5.25 -7.11 -13.92
CA MET A 102 -5.20 -8.28 -13.03
C MET A 102 -6.53 -8.54 -12.32
N ARG A 103 -7.31 -7.49 -12.01
CA ARG A 103 -8.67 -7.62 -11.47
C ARG A 103 -9.61 -8.25 -12.50
N GLU A 104 -9.56 -7.80 -13.75
CA GLU A 104 -10.35 -8.36 -14.85
C GLU A 104 -10.01 -9.84 -15.10
N GLU A 105 -8.73 -10.23 -15.06
CA GLU A 105 -8.30 -11.64 -15.15
C GLU A 105 -8.92 -12.52 -14.05
N LYS A 106 -9.17 -11.94 -12.86
CA LYS A 106 -9.86 -12.58 -11.74
C LYS A 106 -11.39 -12.47 -11.80
N ASN A 107 -11.96 -11.98 -12.91
CA ASN A 107 -13.39 -11.68 -13.07
C ASN A 107 -13.94 -10.65 -12.06
N LEU A 108 -13.09 -9.75 -11.57
CA LEU A 108 -13.49 -8.63 -10.72
C LEU A 108 -13.78 -7.38 -11.56
N LYS A 109 -14.61 -6.47 -11.02
CA LYS A 109 -14.90 -5.20 -11.68
C LYS A 109 -13.69 -4.27 -11.63
N VAL A 110 -13.47 -3.51 -12.70
CA VAL A 110 -12.54 -2.38 -12.73
C VAL A 110 -12.93 -1.35 -11.66
N THR A 111 -11.93 -0.72 -11.06
CA THR A 111 -12.08 0.26 -9.98
C THR A 111 -11.22 1.49 -10.26
N ASN A 112 -11.62 2.63 -9.72
CA ASN A 112 -10.90 3.89 -9.90
C ASN A 112 -9.60 3.96 -9.09
N MET A 113 -9.47 3.15 -8.02
CA MET A 113 -8.31 3.15 -7.12
C MET A 113 -7.81 1.74 -6.82
N PRO A 114 -7.37 0.99 -7.85
CA PRO A 114 -6.99 -0.42 -7.73
C PRO A 114 -5.71 -0.65 -6.91
N LEU A 115 -5.01 0.45 -6.57
CA LEU A 115 -3.83 0.43 -5.71
C LEU A 115 -4.16 -0.08 -4.29
N PHE A 116 -5.40 0.09 -3.84
CA PHE A 116 -5.86 -0.34 -2.53
C PHE A 116 -6.60 -1.68 -2.63
N ILE A 117 -6.66 -2.41 -1.52
CA ILE A 117 -7.41 -3.65 -1.42
C ILE A 117 -8.90 -3.31 -1.43
N HIS A 118 -9.66 -4.02 -2.26
CA HIS A 118 -11.11 -3.89 -2.32
C HIS A 118 -11.85 -5.03 -1.60
N PRO A 119 -13.10 -4.81 -1.15
CA PRO A 119 -13.87 -5.84 -0.46
C PRO A 119 -14.07 -7.13 -1.26
N ASP A 120 -14.11 -7.05 -2.59
CA ASP A 120 -14.24 -8.20 -3.48
C ASP A 120 -12.96 -9.07 -3.52
N GLU A 121 -11.78 -8.45 -3.42
CA GLU A 121 -10.50 -9.15 -3.30
C GLU A 121 -10.41 -9.92 -1.97
N ILE A 122 -10.87 -9.33 -0.87
CA ILE A 122 -10.91 -10.02 0.43
C ILE A 122 -11.92 -11.17 0.41
N SER A 123 -13.06 -10.98 -0.26
CA SER A 123 -14.07 -12.03 -0.45
C SER A 123 -13.51 -13.23 -1.21
N ILE A 124 -12.61 -13.01 -2.17
CA ILE A 124 -11.89 -14.10 -2.85
C ILE A 124 -10.91 -14.78 -1.89
N ALA A 125 -10.12 -14.00 -1.13
CA ALA A 125 -9.17 -14.56 -0.16
C ALA A 125 -9.87 -15.44 0.90
N GLN A 126 -11.06 -15.06 1.35
CA GLN A 126 -11.91 -15.88 2.23
C GLN A 126 -12.29 -17.21 1.56
N LYS A 127 -12.79 -17.17 0.32
CA LYS A 127 -13.15 -18.39 -0.44
C LYS A 127 -11.95 -19.32 -0.67
N GLU A 128 -10.75 -18.76 -0.80
CA GLU A 128 -9.51 -19.51 -0.97
C GLU A 128 -8.87 -19.95 0.37
N ASN A 129 -9.55 -19.73 1.52
CA ASN A 129 -9.03 -19.99 2.87
C ASN A 129 -7.69 -19.29 3.17
N LYS A 130 -7.40 -18.18 2.49
CA LYS A 130 -6.21 -17.33 2.72
C LYS A 130 -6.48 -16.23 3.74
N PHE A 131 -7.75 -15.98 4.06
CA PHE A 131 -8.16 -15.02 5.09
C PHE A 131 -9.38 -15.56 5.84
N PRO A 132 -9.21 -16.16 7.03
CA PRO A 132 -10.23 -16.99 7.67
C PRO A 132 -11.28 -16.21 8.48
N TYR A 133 -11.39 -14.90 8.31
CA TYR A 133 -12.30 -14.05 9.09
C TYR A 133 -13.59 -13.73 8.32
N GLY A 134 -14.75 -13.84 8.97
CA GLY A 134 -16.06 -13.40 8.50
C GLY A 134 -16.37 -11.93 8.81
N ASN A 135 -17.50 -11.42 8.29
CA ASN A 135 -18.05 -10.06 8.53
C ASN A 135 -17.00 -8.96 8.71
N ILE A 136 -16.49 -8.45 7.59
CA ILE A 136 -15.33 -7.57 7.58
C ILE A 136 -15.68 -6.13 7.19
N SER A 137 -14.97 -5.17 7.76
CA SER A 137 -14.96 -3.77 7.34
C SER A 137 -13.54 -3.24 7.29
N ILE A 138 -13.13 -2.69 6.15
CA ILE A 138 -11.82 -2.04 6.03
C ILE A 138 -11.87 -0.69 6.75
N ILE A 139 -11.00 -0.50 7.74
CA ILE A 139 -10.87 0.74 8.51
C ILE A 139 -9.95 1.72 7.77
N SER A 140 -8.78 1.21 7.37
CA SER A 140 -7.74 2.02 6.74
C SER A 140 -6.74 1.14 5.99
N GLN A 141 -5.98 1.74 5.09
CA GLN A 141 -5.05 1.02 4.23
C GLN A 141 -3.79 1.82 3.93
N ILE A 142 -2.71 1.10 3.68
CA ILE A 142 -1.49 1.63 3.08
C ILE A 142 -1.09 0.77 1.88
N ALA A 143 -0.72 1.42 0.79
CA ALA A 143 -0.12 0.77 -0.37
C ALA A 143 1.25 1.40 -0.66
N VAL A 144 2.27 0.57 -0.84
CA VAL A 144 3.64 1.00 -1.09
C VAL A 144 4.10 0.40 -2.41
N VAL A 145 4.49 1.27 -3.34
CA VAL A 145 5.05 0.84 -4.63
C VAL A 145 6.56 0.83 -4.51
N PHE A 146 7.15 -0.35 -4.58
CA PHE A 146 8.58 -0.59 -4.63
C PHE A 146 9.07 -0.71 -6.07
N GLN A 147 10.18 -0.06 -6.37
CA GLN A 147 10.80 -0.16 -7.68
C GLN A 147 12.25 0.28 -7.64
N LYS A 148 13.12 -0.44 -8.36
CA LYS A 148 14.57 -0.13 -8.45
C LYS A 148 15.19 0.06 -7.05
N ARG A 149 14.82 -0.80 -6.09
CA ARG A 149 15.28 -0.78 -4.69
C ARG A 149 14.89 0.48 -3.91
N ARG A 150 13.72 1.06 -4.19
CA ARG A 150 13.21 2.27 -3.54
C ARG A 150 11.70 2.26 -3.40
N VAL A 151 11.20 3.07 -2.49
CA VAL A 151 9.80 3.45 -2.43
C VAL A 151 9.53 4.56 -3.45
N LYS A 152 8.60 4.32 -4.37
CA LYS A 152 8.20 5.27 -5.43
C LYS A 152 6.95 6.05 -5.07
N TYR A 153 5.95 5.32 -4.58
CA TYR A 153 4.66 5.86 -4.22
C TYR A 153 4.20 5.27 -2.90
N VAL A 154 3.50 6.08 -2.12
CA VAL A 154 2.81 5.67 -0.91
C VAL A 154 1.36 6.14 -1.03
N GLY A 155 0.44 5.19 -1.13
CA GLY A 155 -0.98 5.44 -1.04
C GLY A 155 -1.47 5.23 0.39
N LEU A 156 -2.37 6.09 0.86
CA LEU A 156 -3.03 5.95 2.15
C LEU A 156 -4.54 6.09 1.95
N VAL A 157 -5.30 5.27 2.67
CA VAL A 157 -6.76 5.38 2.79
C VAL A 157 -7.12 5.40 4.27
N ILE A 158 -7.91 6.38 4.68
CA ILE A 158 -8.53 6.42 6.00
C ILE A 158 -10.00 6.77 5.79
N ASP A 159 -10.89 5.95 6.33
CA ASP A 159 -12.33 5.99 6.06
C ASP A 159 -12.65 5.94 4.56
N ARG A 160 -13.09 7.07 4.00
CA ARG A 160 -13.45 7.23 2.57
C ARG A 160 -12.50 8.14 1.80
N ASN A 161 -11.51 8.70 2.50
CA ASN A 161 -10.55 9.63 1.90
C ASN A 161 -9.28 8.88 1.56
N TYR A 162 -8.63 9.29 0.49
CA TYR A 162 -7.35 8.73 0.09
C TYR A 162 -6.37 9.83 -0.34
N VAL A 163 -5.08 9.51 -0.27
CA VAL A 163 -4.02 10.35 -0.80
C VAL A 163 -2.92 9.48 -1.40
N LEU A 164 -2.38 9.91 -2.53
CA LEU A 164 -1.24 9.29 -3.19
C LEU A 164 -0.04 10.24 -3.10
N LEU A 165 1.03 9.75 -2.49
CA LEU A 165 2.25 10.49 -2.25
C LEU A 165 3.34 9.92 -3.14
N GLN A 166 4.15 10.79 -3.73
CA GLN A 166 5.25 10.40 -4.61
C GLN A 166 6.59 10.74 -3.97
N ASP A 167 7.60 9.89 -4.17
CA ASP A 167 8.98 10.24 -3.83
C ASP A 167 9.45 11.43 -4.69
N ARG A 168 9.71 12.56 -4.04
CA ARG A 168 10.17 13.81 -4.69
C ARG A 168 11.62 13.74 -5.16
N LEU A 169 12.40 12.73 -4.79
CA LEU A 169 13.75 12.51 -5.33
C LEU A 169 13.75 12.11 -6.81
N ILE A 170 12.56 11.96 -7.42
CA ILE A 170 12.38 11.68 -8.85
C ILE A 170 12.51 12.96 -9.70
N ASN A 171 12.24 14.15 -9.16
CA ASN A 171 12.21 15.42 -9.92
C ASN A 171 13.52 16.22 -9.87
N ILE A 172 14.67 15.55 -9.83
CA ILE A 172 15.97 16.21 -10.09
C ILE A 172 16.50 15.69 -11.42
N PHE A 173 15.84 16.09 -12.51
CA PHE A 173 16.33 16.04 -13.88
C PHE A 173 15.73 17.20 -14.65
#